data_AF-A0A8T7I740-F1
#
_entry.id   AF-A0A8T7I740-F1
#
_cell.length_a   1.000
_cell.length_b   1.000
_cell.length_c   1.000
_cell.angle_alpha   90.00
_cell.angle_beta   90.00
_cell.angle_gamma   90.00
#
_symmetry.space_group_name_H-M   'P 1'
#
loop_
_entity.id
_entity.type
_entity.pdbx_description
1 polymer ?
#
loop_
_entity_poly.entity_id
_entity_poly.type
_entity_poly.pdbx_seq_one_letter_code
_entity_poly.pdbx_strand_id
1 'polypeptide(L)'
;MDLSNWSTSASAMVEDIVLESPVQATSKTTPPPEDLRKVEYEYSLQPKFSPFIYHFQLFNKCFLAMTKTHKKSGQSIATAFHVGLLESQSKKHQSSAIWTFLGALLTAAAAGTLGFVLKDYLIAAATGALSLLLFTVHYFSYRKFSLFHTRSGKAPLVQLSHRCDCKKSLKAFIAKLEDRIRANTLPASSQFFAEETRWHRELKDQKWISGEEYSKARNRILRQFNRKTS
;
A
#
# COMPACT_ATOMS: atom_id res chain seq x y z
N MET A 1 -2.49 -42.23 37.25
CA MET A 1 -3.66 -42.77 36.52
C MET A 1 -4.44 -41.59 36.01
N ASP A 2 -4.28 -41.33 34.72
CA ASP A 2 -5.05 -40.38 33.91
C ASP A 2 -6.52 -40.72 33.89
N LEU A 3 -7.38 -39.70 33.94
CA LEU A 3 -8.62 -39.62 33.14
C LEU A 3 -8.94 -38.15 32.87
N SER A 4 -8.48 -37.70 31.71
CA SER A 4 -9.25 -36.92 30.74
C SER A 4 -10.50 -36.18 31.23
N ASN A 5 -10.47 -34.85 31.13
CA ASN A 5 -11.64 -34.14 30.62
C ASN A 5 -11.20 -33.12 29.57
N TRP A 6 -11.46 -33.52 28.33
CA TRP A 6 -11.25 -32.77 27.12
C TRP A 6 -12.02 -31.45 27.16
N SER A 7 -11.30 -30.35 27.32
CA SER A 7 -11.70 -29.09 26.72
C SER A 7 -11.43 -29.20 25.22
N THR A 8 -12.40 -29.74 24.49
CA THR A 8 -12.49 -29.63 23.02
C THR A 8 -12.74 -28.15 22.70
N SER A 9 -11.67 -27.36 22.79
CA SER A 9 -11.59 -26.09 22.08
C SER A 9 -11.52 -26.47 20.60
N ALA A 10 -12.69 -26.50 19.96
CA ALA A 10 -12.82 -26.54 18.52
C ALA A 10 -12.11 -25.31 17.96
N SER A 11 -10.79 -25.46 17.74
CA SER A 11 -10.02 -24.59 16.88
C SER A 11 -10.66 -24.72 15.52
N ALA A 12 -11.48 -23.72 15.16
CA ALA A 12 -12.00 -23.57 13.82
C ALA A 12 -10.79 -23.48 12.89
N MET A 13 -10.39 -24.63 12.36
CA MET A 13 -9.53 -24.71 11.18
C MET A 13 -10.31 -24.06 10.07
N VAL A 14 -10.08 -22.75 9.88
CA VAL A 14 -10.37 -22.08 8.63
C VAL A 14 -9.41 -22.73 7.64
N GLU A 15 -9.86 -23.80 7.00
CA GLU A 15 -9.18 -24.35 5.84
C GLU A 15 -8.97 -23.18 4.87
N ASP A 16 -7.70 -22.89 4.59
CA ASP A 16 -7.32 -21.93 3.58
C ASP A 16 -7.77 -22.52 2.24
N ILE A 17 -9.01 -22.23 1.81
CA ILE A 17 -9.47 -22.53 0.46
C ILE A 17 -8.50 -21.83 -0.50
N VAL A 18 -7.58 -22.61 -1.08
CA VAL A 18 -6.65 -22.18 -2.12
C VAL A 18 -7.39 -22.32 -3.44
N LEU A 19 -7.68 -21.21 -4.09
CA LEU A 19 -8.09 -21.23 -5.49
C LEU A 19 -6.84 -21.66 -6.28
N GLU A 20 -6.84 -22.89 -6.80
CA GLU A 20 -5.76 -23.38 -7.66
C GLU A 20 -6.04 -23.03 -9.12
N SER A 21 -5.04 -22.48 -9.81
CA SER A 21 -5.14 -22.22 -11.26
C SER A 21 -4.65 -23.44 -12.03
N PRO A 22 -5.37 -23.93 -13.07
CA PRO A 22 -4.79 -24.83 -14.05
C PRO A 22 -3.54 -24.22 -14.71
N VAL A 23 -2.58 -25.10 -14.98
CA VAL A 23 -1.13 -24.93 -15.27
C VAL A 23 -0.78 -24.00 -16.46
N GLN A 24 -1.75 -23.40 -17.16
CA GLN A 24 -1.49 -22.54 -18.32
C GLN A 24 -1.36 -21.04 -17.99
N ALA A 25 -2.02 -20.54 -16.95
CA ALA A 25 -1.96 -19.12 -16.56
C ALA A 25 -0.65 -18.77 -15.82
N THR A 26 -0.05 -19.76 -15.14
CA THR A 26 1.27 -19.65 -14.51
C THR A 26 2.34 -19.18 -15.51
N SER A 27 2.24 -19.50 -16.80
CA SER A 27 3.27 -19.05 -17.76
C SER A 27 3.25 -17.55 -18.06
N LYS A 28 2.09 -16.87 -17.97
CA LYS A 28 1.96 -15.45 -18.34
C LYS A 28 2.13 -14.49 -17.16
N THR A 29 1.80 -14.92 -15.94
CA THR A 29 1.88 -14.08 -14.74
C THR A 29 3.10 -14.35 -13.88
N THR A 30 3.85 -15.43 -14.16
CA THR A 30 5.12 -15.69 -13.47
C THR A 30 6.19 -14.74 -13.99
N PRO A 31 6.89 -14.01 -13.11
CA PRO A 31 7.98 -13.15 -13.53
C PRO A 31 9.12 -14.01 -14.11
N PRO A 32 9.73 -13.61 -15.24
CA PRO A 32 10.91 -14.29 -15.75
C PRO A 32 12.08 -14.24 -14.75
N PRO A 33 13.02 -15.22 -14.86
CA PRO A 33 14.28 -15.24 -14.11
C PRO A 33 15.02 -13.90 -14.23
N GLU A 34 15.80 -13.55 -13.21
CA GLU A 34 16.44 -12.23 -13.12
C GLU A 34 17.28 -11.90 -14.36
N ASP A 35 17.97 -12.90 -14.91
CA ASP A 35 18.86 -12.79 -16.07
C ASP A 35 18.14 -12.39 -17.37
N LEU A 36 16.82 -12.60 -17.44
CA LEU A 36 15.99 -12.30 -18.61
C LEU A 36 15.14 -11.03 -18.42
N ARG A 37 15.34 -10.28 -17.32
CA ARG A 37 14.60 -9.06 -17.03
C ARG A 37 15.22 -7.87 -17.77
N LYS A 38 14.50 -7.36 -18.77
CA LYS A 38 14.82 -6.08 -19.41
C LYS A 38 14.15 -4.98 -18.62
N VAL A 39 14.92 -4.30 -17.77
CA VAL A 39 14.43 -3.17 -16.96
C VAL A 39 14.28 -1.94 -17.84
N GLU A 40 13.09 -1.38 -17.86
CA GLU A 40 12.75 -0.22 -18.71
C GLU A 40 12.62 1.07 -17.91
N TYR A 41 12.25 0.94 -16.63
CA TYR A 41 12.09 2.11 -15.78
C TYR A 41 12.29 1.73 -14.32
N GLU A 42 13.03 2.57 -13.60
CA GLU A 42 13.36 2.36 -12.20
C GLU A 42 12.94 3.55 -11.37
N TYR A 43 12.55 3.25 -10.14
CA TYR A 43 12.23 4.26 -9.15
C TYR A 43 12.67 3.79 -7.78
N SER A 44 13.53 4.57 -7.13
CA SER A 44 13.96 4.33 -5.75
C SER A 44 13.34 5.38 -4.82
N LEU A 45 12.89 4.90 -3.66
CA LEU A 45 12.33 5.71 -2.61
C LEU A 45 13.10 5.43 -1.33
N GLN A 46 13.73 6.48 -0.80
CA GLN A 46 14.46 6.45 0.47
C GLN A 46 13.78 7.39 1.48
N PRO A 47 12.72 6.96 2.18
CA PRO A 47 12.04 7.82 3.13
C PRO A 47 12.97 8.12 4.30
N LYS A 48 13.12 9.41 4.67
CA LYS A 48 13.97 9.84 5.81
C LYS A 48 13.63 9.12 7.12
N PHE A 49 12.33 8.93 7.41
CA PHE A 49 11.82 8.34 8.65
C PHE A 49 11.37 6.88 8.52
N SER A 50 11.73 6.19 7.43
CA SER A 50 11.51 4.74 7.31
C SER A 50 12.83 4.01 7.55
N PRO A 51 12.83 2.86 8.25
CA PRO A 51 14.00 1.99 8.32
C PRO A 51 14.24 1.23 7.00
N PHE A 52 13.35 1.36 6.02
CA PHE A 52 13.43 0.67 4.74
C PHE A 52 13.72 1.63 3.58
N ILE A 53 14.43 1.11 2.58
CA ILE A 53 14.55 1.65 1.24
C ILE A 53 13.69 0.80 0.31
N TYR A 54 12.96 1.45 -0.59
CA TYR A 54 12.11 0.77 -1.56
C TYR A 54 12.65 1.01 -2.97
N HIS A 55 12.77 -0.05 -3.75
CA HIS A 55 13.12 -0.01 -5.17
C HIS A 55 11.99 -0.63 -5.98
N PHE A 56 11.59 0.06 -7.04
CA PHE A 56 10.54 -0.36 -7.93
C PHE A 56 11.12 -0.41 -9.34
N GLN A 57 10.92 -1.53 -10.04
CA GLN A 57 11.41 -1.72 -11.40
C GLN A 57 10.27 -2.21 -12.28
N LEU A 58 10.03 -1.50 -13.38
CA LEU A 58 9.17 -1.95 -14.46
C LEU A 58 10.02 -2.67 -15.49
N PHE A 59 9.70 -3.93 -15.75
CA PHE A 59 10.47 -4.77 -16.65
C PHE A 59 9.58 -5.58 -17.59
N ASN A 60 10.14 -5.94 -18.74
CA ASN A 60 9.50 -6.75 -19.78
C ASN A 60 8.08 -6.28 -20.13
N LYS A 61 7.83 -4.96 -20.09
CA LYS A 61 6.57 -4.28 -20.37
C LYS A 61 5.34 -4.63 -19.53
N CYS A 62 5.35 -5.70 -18.76
CA CYS A 62 4.16 -6.21 -18.07
C CYS A 62 4.38 -6.60 -16.60
N PHE A 63 5.61 -6.46 -16.08
CA PHE A 63 5.91 -6.82 -14.70
C PHE A 63 6.40 -5.62 -13.88
N LEU A 64 6.09 -5.67 -12.59
CA LEU A 64 6.58 -4.76 -11.57
C LEU A 64 7.34 -5.58 -10.52
N ALA A 65 8.62 -5.28 -10.34
CA ALA A 65 9.43 -5.76 -9.22
C ALA A 65 9.46 -4.69 -8.12
N MET A 66 9.36 -5.17 -6.89
CA MET A 66 9.36 -4.40 -5.66
C MET A 66 10.40 -5.00 -4.73
N THR A 67 11.39 -4.20 -4.36
CA THR A 67 12.42 -4.59 -3.40
C THR A 67 12.36 -3.68 -2.20
N LYS A 68 12.25 -4.26 -1.01
CA LYS A 68 12.33 -3.56 0.27
C LYS A 68 13.61 -3.97 0.97
N THR A 69 14.51 -3.03 1.17
CA THR A 69 15.82 -3.25 1.81
C THR A 69 15.87 -2.54 3.16
N HIS A 70 16.21 -3.26 4.22
CA HIS A 70 16.39 -2.68 5.54
C HIS A 70 17.73 -1.92 5.63
N LYS A 71 17.70 -0.64 6.00
CA LYS A 71 18.86 0.26 5.98
C LYS A 71 20.02 -0.20 6.85
N LYS A 72 19.72 -0.81 8.01
CA LYS A 72 20.74 -1.20 8.99
C LYS A 72 21.28 -2.62 8.76
N SER A 73 20.41 -3.56 8.41
CA SER A 73 20.80 -4.97 8.27
C SER A 73 21.15 -5.36 6.83
N GLY A 74 20.83 -4.51 5.85
CA GLY A 74 20.99 -4.85 4.43
C GLY A 74 20.02 -5.92 3.92
N GLN A 75 19.18 -6.51 4.78
CA GLN A 75 18.24 -7.54 4.40
C GLN A 75 17.24 -7.00 3.38
N SER A 76 17.21 -7.62 2.21
CA SER A 76 16.28 -7.29 1.12
C SER A 76 15.20 -8.35 0.98
N ILE A 77 13.98 -7.89 0.71
CA ILE A 77 12.84 -8.73 0.35
C ILE A 77 12.40 -8.25 -1.02
N ALA A 78 12.46 -9.13 -2.01
CA ALA A 78 12.08 -8.83 -3.38
C ALA A 78 10.83 -9.64 -3.77
N THR A 79 9.92 -8.98 -4.50
CA THR A 79 8.66 -9.55 -4.97
C THR A 79 8.41 -9.01 -6.37
N ALA A 80 7.96 -9.84 -7.32
CA ALA A 80 7.71 -9.37 -8.69
C ALA A 80 6.45 -9.98 -9.27
N PHE A 81 5.51 -9.17 -9.73
CA PHE A 81 4.21 -9.65 -10.22
C PHE A 81 3.75 -8.92 -11.47
N HIS A 82 2.77 -9.51 -12.15
CA HIS A 82 2.23 -8.97 -13.39
C HIS A 82 1.33 -7.74 -13.12
N VAL A 83 1.59 -6.62 -13.78
CA VAL A 83 0.89 -5.33 -13.54
C VAL A 83 -0.60 -5.40 -13.88
N GLY A 84 -1.00 -6.30 -14.77
CA GLY A 84 -2.41 -6.54 -15.13
C GLY A 84 -3.31 -7.04 -13.99
N LEU A 85 -2.74 -7.40 -12.83
CA LEU A 85 -3.48 -7.74 -11.61
C LEU A 85 -3.93 -6.48 -10.82
N LEU A 86 -3.38 -5.31 -11.14
CA LEU A 86 -3.69 -4.05 -10.50
C LEU A 86 -4.90 -3.36 -11.15
N GLU A 87 -5.61 -2.54 -10.37
CA GLU A 87 -6.57 -1.56 -10.91
C GLU A 87 -5.83 -0.53 -11.79
N SER A 88 -6.48 -0.10 -12.88
CA SER A 88 -5.90 0.82 -13.88
C SER A 88 -5.60 2.21 -13.35
N GLN A 89 -6.25 2.62 -12.25
CA GLN A 89 -6.08 3.94 -11.66
C GLN A 89 -5.58 3.83 -10.23
N SER A 90 -4.59 4.67 -9.90
CA SER A 90 -4.15 4.80 -8.51
C SER A 90 -5.21 5.51 -7.66
N LYS A 91 -5.54 4.93 -6.51
CA LYS A 91 -6.38 5.62 -5.50
C LYS A 91 -5.48 6.52 -4.66
N LYS A 92 -5.80 7.81 -4.65
CA LYS A 92 -5.06 8.81 -3.86
C LYS A 92 -5.65 8.85 -2.46
N HIS A 93 -4.84 8.49 -1.47
CA HIS A 93 -5.17 8.69 -0.06
C HIS A 93 -4.39 9.88 0.48
N GLN A 94 -5.07 10.76 1.20
CA GLN A 94 -4.44 11.84 1.95
C GLN A 94 -4.58 11.54 3.44
N SER A 95 -3.53 11.75 4.22
CA SER A 95 -3.64 11.65 5.68
C SER A 95 -4.72 12.61 6.21
N SER A 96 -5.50 12.18 7.19
CA SER A 96 -6.47 13.02 7.91
C SER A 96 -5.82 14.22 8.61
N ALA A 97 -4.48 14.24 8.70
CA ALA A 97 -3.68 15.32 9.23
C ALA A 97 -3.96 16.70 8.61
N ILE A 98 -4.51 16.78 7.39
CA ILE A 98 -4.96 18.05 6.79
C ILE A 98 -6.10 18.68 7.60
N TRP A 99 -7.10 17.89 7.98
CA TRP A 99 -8.30 18.40 8.65
C TRP A 99 -7.99 18.82 10.08
N THR A 100 -7.17 18.05 10.78
CA THR A 100 -6.70 18.43 12.12
C THR A 100 -5.82 19.68 12.08
N PHE A 101 -5.02 19.85 11.02
CA PHE A 101 -4.23 21.07 10.83
C PHE A 101 -5.10 22.30 10.50
N LEU A 102 -6.11 22.16 9.64
CA LEU A 102 -7.07 23.24 9.36
C LEU A 102 -7.82 23.66 10.62
N GLY A 103 -8.30 22.70 11.42
CA GLY A 103 -8.93 22.98 12.71
C GLY A 103 -7.99 23.70 13.67
N ALA A 104 -6.75 23.21 13.80
CA ALA A 104 -5.71 23.84 14.60
C ALA A 104 -5.40 25.28 14.17
N LEU A 105 -5.29 25.52 12.85
CA LEU A 105 -5.00 26.84 12.29
C LEU A 105 -6.14 27.83 12.55
N LEU A 106 -7.38 27.39 12.45
CA LEU A 106 -8.56 28.21 12.76
C LEU A 106 -8.63 28.56 14.25
N THR A 107 -8.42 27.57 15.13
CA THR A 107 -8.37 27.81 16.59
C THR A 107 -7.23 28.75 16.97
N ALA A 108 -6.07 28.60 16.33
CA ALA A 108 -4.93 29.49 16.49
C ALA A 108 -5.24 30.94 16.07
N ALA A 109 -5.86 31.12 14.89
CA ALA A 109 -6.25 32.43 14.41
C ALA A 109 -7.29 33.09 15.34
N ALA A 110 -8.28 32.33 15.81
CA ALA A 110 -9.29 32.80 16.75
C ALA A 110 -8.68 33.18 18.12
N ALA A 111 -7.81 32.35 18.67
CA ALA A 111 -7.18 32.62 19.97
C ALA A 111 -6.14 33.75 19.89
N GLY A 112 -5.41 33.87 18.78
CA GLY A 112 -4.47 34.97 18.54
C GLY A 112 -5.18 36.32 18.37
N THR A 113 -6.30 36.36 17.64
CA THR A 113 -7.12 37.58 17.51
C THR A 113 -7.75 37.98 18.85
N LEU A 114 -8.25 37.01 19.62
CA LEU A 114 -8.79 37.27 20.96
C LEU A 114 -7.71 37.81 21.92
N GLY A 115 -6.51 37.21 21.93
CA GLY A 115 -5.38 37.66 22.75
C GLY A 115 -4.92 39.08 22.39
N PHE A 116 -4.91 39.43 21.10
CA PHE A 116 -4.58 40.77 20.64
C PHE A 116 -5.64 41.81 21.04
N VAL A 117 -6.93 41.48 20.90
CA VAL A 117 -8.04 42.37 21.31
C VAL A 117 -8.04 42.60 22.83
N LEU A 118 -7.76 41.57 23.62
CA LEU A 118 -7.69 41.66 25.08
C LEU A 118 -6.37 42.23 25.60
N LYS A 119 -5.42 42.57 24.71
CA LYS A 119 -4.04 43.01 25.04
C LYS A 119 -3.28 42.01 25.93
N ASP A 120 -3.64 40.73 25.86
CA ASP A 120 -2.93 39.66 26.53
C ASP A 120 -1.90 39.05 25.56
N TYR A 121 -0.73 39.68 25.54
CA TYR A 121 0.39 39.27 24.68
C TYR A 121 0.93 37.87 25.04
N LEU A 122 0.68 37.40 26.27
CA LEU A 122 1.10 36.08 26.73
C LEU A 122 0.25 35.00 26.06
N ILE A 123 -1.06 35.21 26.00
CA ILE A 123 -1.99 34.34 25.25
C ILE A 123 -1.66 34.35 23.75
N ALA A 124 -1.37 35.52 23.18
CA ALA A 124 -0.99 35.66 21.77
C ALA A 124 0.33 34.93 21.44
N ALA A 125 1.34 35.03 22.31
CA ALA A 125 2.62 34.35 22.13
C ALA A 125 2.48 32.82 22.29
N ALA A 126 1.74 32.35 23.30
CA ALA A 126 1.50 30.93 23.54
C ALA A 126 0.74 30.27 22.37
N THR A 127 -0.26 30.96 21.83
CA THR A 127 -1.03 30.48 20.66
C THR A 127 -0.18 30.48 19.38
N GLY A 128 0.66 31.50 19.17
CA GLY A 128 1.63 31.52 18.08
C GLY A 128 2.61 30.34 18.14
N ALA A 129 3.20 30.07 19.31
CA ALA A 129 4.10 28.94 19.52
C ALA A 129 3.41 27.58 19.29
N LEU A 130 2.19 27.41 19.81
CA LEU A 130 1.38 26.20 19.59
C LEU A 130 1.05 26.00 18.11
N SER A 131 0.75 27.07 17.37
CA SER A 131 0.47 27.03 15.93
C SER A 131 1.67 26.55 15.13
N LEU A 132 2.87 27.04 15.48
CA LEU A 132 4.11 26.65 14.84
C LEU A 132 4.45 25.18 15.13
N LEU A 133 4.16 24.71 16.35
CA LEU A 133 4.27 23.29 16.71
C LEU A 133 3.27 22.43 15.91
N LEU A 134 2.03 22.86 15.76
CA LEU A 134 1.03 22.13 14.97
C LEU A 134 1.37 22.14 13.48
N PHE A 135 1.93 23.23 12.96
CA PHE A 135 2.45 23.32 11.59
C PHE A 135 3.61 22.34 11.36
N THR A 136 4.57 22.29 12.28
CA THR A 136 5.69 21.35 12.17
C THR A 136 5.21 19.90 12.25
N VAL A 137 4.34 19.57 13.21
CA VAL A 137 3.71 18.25 13.30
C VAL A 137 2.95 17.90 12.01
N HIS A 138 2.18 18.84 11.44
CA HIS A 138 1.51 18.64 10.16
C HIS A 138 2.51 18.42 9.03
N TYR A 139 3.54 19.25 8.90
CA TYR A 139 4.56 19.10 7.85
C TYR A 139 5.27 17.73 7.93
N PHE A 140 5.52 17.21 9.13
CA PHE A 140 6.14 15.91 9.34
C PHE A 140 5.16 14.73 9.18
N SER A 141 3.88 14.91 9.53
CA SER A 141 2.83 13.89 9.49
C SER A 141 2.11 13.81 8.14
N TYR A 142 2.12 14.90 7.37
CA TYR A 142 1.43 14.97 6.09
C TYR A 142 2.08 14.02 5.09
N ARG A 143 1.28 13.04 4.68
CA ARG A 143 1.65 12.05 3.68
C ARG A 143 0.50 11.91 2.69
N LYS A 144 0.85 12.02 1.42
CA LYS A 144 -0.01 11.61 0.31
C LYS A 144 0.46 10.26 -0.17
N PHE A 145 -0.47 9.33 -0.37
CA PHE A 145 -0.16 8.00 -0.88
C PHE A 145 -0.94 7.75 -2.16
N SER A 146 -0.27 7.15 -3.14
CA SER A 146 -0.90 6.50 -4.28
C SER A 146 -0.95 5.01 -4.00
N LEU A 147 -2.16 4.47 -3.90
CA LEU A 147 -2.42 3.05 -3.64
C LEU A 147 -2.90 2.38 -4.93
N PHE A 148 -2.16 1.39 -5.41
CA PHE A 148 -2.62 0.50 -6.46
C PHE A 148 -3.24 -0.71 -5.81
N HIS A 149 -4.54 -0.86 -6.02
CA HIS A 149 -5.29 -1.97 -5.47
C HIS A 149 -5.26 -3.14 -6.44
N THR A 150 -5.43 -4.35 -5.94
CA THR A 150 -5.85 -5.45 -6.80
C THR A 150 -7.16 -5.16 -7.48
N ARG A 151 -7.32 -5.68 -8.69
CA ARG A 151 -8.54 -5.56 -9.46
C ARG A 151 -9.74 -6.23 -8.79
N SER A 152 -9.57 -7.40 -8.19
CA SER A 152 -10.69 -8.20 -7.68
C SER A 152 -10.90 -8.02 -6.17
N GLY A 153 -9.84 -8.17 -5.39
CA GLY A 153 -9.83 -8.03 -3.93
C GLY A 153 -9.92 -6.58 -3.45
N LYS A 154 -9.64 -5.61 -4.32
CA LYS A 154 -9.58 -4.18 -3.98
C LYS A 154 -8.76 -3.95 -2.72
N ALA A 155 -7.62 -4.64 -2.60
CA ALA A 155 -6.70 -4.51 -1.49
C ALA A 155 -5.40 -3.86 -1.98
N PRO A 156 -4.79 -2.97 -1.18
CA PRO A 156 -3.59 -2.26 -1.60
C PRO A 156 -2.43 -3.24 -1.78
N LEU A 157 -1.91 -3.35 -3.01
CA LEU A 157 -0.72 -4.14 -3.33
C LEU A 157 0.52 -3.25 -3.37
N VAL A 158 0.40 -2.07 -3.97
CA VAL A 158 1.50 -1.13 -4.11
C VAL A 158 1.13 0.17 -3.44
N GLN A 159 1.91 0.57 -2.45
CA GLN A 159 1.80 1.86 -1.80
C GLN A 159 3.01 2.72 -2.15
N LEU A 160 2.76 3.81 -2.88
CA LEU A 160 3.78 4.80 -3.21
C LEU A 160 3.52 6.08 -2.42
N SER A 161 4.44 6.46 -1.53
CA SER A 161 4.31 7.67 -0.73
C SER A 161 4.87 8.89 -1.45
N HIS A 162 4.03 9.89 -1.68
CA HIS A 162 4.43 11.24 -2.10
C HIS A 162 4.84 12.03 -0.87
N ARG A 163 6.15 12.14 -0.64
CA ARG A 163 6.69 13.21 0.19
C ARG A 163 7.12 14.38 -0.70
N CYS A 164 7.09 15.59 -0.14
CA CYS A 164 7.21 16.84 -0.87
C CYS A 164 8.41 16.92 -1.83
N ASP A 165 9.51 16.22 -1.56
CA ASP A 165 10.77 16.33 -2.30
C ASP A 165 10.86 15.45 -3.57
N CYS A 166 10.00 14.44 -3.75
CA CYS A 166 10.12 13.48 -4.87
C CYS A 166 8.98 13.56 -5.89
N LYS A 167 8.20 14.66 -5.91
CA LYS A 167 6.93 14.73 -6.65
C LYS A 167 7.07 14.47 -8.16
N LYS A 168 8.14 14.92 -8.82
CA LYS A 168 8.28 14.80 -10.29
C LYS A 168 8.60 13.37 -10.74
N SER A 169 9.65 12.75 -10.19
CA SER A 169 10.06 11.38 -10.55
C SER A 169 9.00 10.35 -10.15
N LEU A 170 8.38 10.53 -8.98
CA LEU A 170 7.30 9.65 -8.53
C LEU A 170 6.04 9.78 -9.40
N LYS A 171 5.65 11.01 -9.78
CA LYS A 171 4.51 11.22 -10.68
C LYS A 171 4.77 10.60 -12.06
N ALA A 172 5.99 10.70 -12.57
CA ALA A 172 6.39 10.06 -13.82
C ALA A 172 6.35 8.52 -13.71
N PHE A 173 6.82 7.96 -12.60
CA PHE A 173 6.71 6.53 -12.34
C PHE A 173 5.24 6.06 -12.28
N ILE A 174 4.39 6.78 -11.56
CA ILE A 174 2.95 6.47 -11.47
C ILE A 174 2.30 6.52 -12.83
N ALA A 175 2.55 7.56 -13.63
CA ALA A 175 2.00 7.66 -14.98
C ALA A 175 2.42 6.47 -15.85
N LYS A 176 3.72 6.12 -15.82
CA LYS A 176 4.23 4.94 -16.55
C LYS A 176 3.59 3.64 -16.06
N LEU A 177 3.44 3.46 -14.74
CA LEU A 177 2.80 2.27 -14.18
C LEU A 177 1.31 2.19 -14.59
N GLU A 178 0.56 3.30 -14.54
CA GLU A 178 -0.84 3.35 -14.98
C GLU A 178 -0.99 3.04 -16.49
N ASP A 179 -0.09 3.56 -17.33
CA ASP A 179 -0.07 3.26 -18.76
C ASP A 179 0.22 1.77 -19.02
N ARG A 180 1.14 1.17 -18.25
CA ARG A 180 1.47 -0.26 -18.33
C ARG A 180 0.32 -1.15 -17.88
N ILE A 181 -0.39 -0.77 -16.83
CA ILE A 181 -1.56 -1.51 -16.35
C ILE A 181 -2.64 -1.48 -17.44
N ARG A 182 -2.91 -0.31 -18.04
CA ARG A 182 -3.89 -0.18 -19.13
C ARG A 182 -3.52 -1.05 -20.33
N ALA A 183 -2.24 -1.09 -20.72
CA ALA A 183 -1.77 -1.88 -21.85
C ALA A 183 -1.79 -3.41 -21.61
N ASN A 184 -1.77 -3.88 -20.36
CA ASN A 184 -1.63 -5.30 -20.01
C ASN A 184 -2.83 -5.82 -19.19
N THR A 185 -4.02 -5.30 -19.47
CA THR A 185 -5.24 -5.66 -18.74
C THR A 185 -5.57 -7.16 -18.93
N LEU A 186 -5.58 -7.94 -17.86
CA LEU A 186 -5.92 -9.37 -17.89
C LEU A 186 -7.44 -9.59 -17.84
N PRO A 187 -8.02 -10.64 -18.46
CA PRO A 187 -9.45 -10.90 -18.32
C PRO A 187 -9.78 -11.36 -16.89
N ALA A 188 -11.02 -11.13 -16.44
CA ALA A 188 -11.46 -11.63 -15.13
C ALA A 188 -11.83 -13.12 -15.27
N SER A 189 -10.98 -14.04 -14.79
CA SER A 189 -11.24 -15.49 -14.79
C SER A 189 -10.89 -16.12 -13.44
N SER A 190 -11.43 -17.32 -13.18
CA SER A 190 -11.08 -18.16 -12.02
C SER A 190 -9.57 -18.27 -11.79
N GLN A 191 -8.82 -18.36 -12.88
CA GLN A 191 -7.36 -18.47 -12.89
C GLN A 191 -6.67 -17.20 -12.37
N PHE A 192 -7.14 -16.03 -12.78
CA PHE A 192 -6.58 -14.76 -12.30
C PHE A 192 -6.96 -14.47 -10.84
N PHE A 193 -8.12 -14.96 -10.38
CA PHE A 193 -8.47 -14.90 -8.96
C PHE A 193 -7.56 -15.78 -8.09
N ALA A 194 -7.19 -16.96 -8.58
CA ALA A 194 -6.19 -17.84 -7.94
C ALA A 194 -4.82 -17.15 -7.84
N GLU A 195 -4.32 -16.60 -8.93
CA GLU A 195 -3.06 -15.85 -8.96
C GLU A 195 -3.07 -14.64 -8.02
N GLU A 196 -4.15 -13.87 -8.02
CA GLU A 196 -4.31 -12.73 -7.12
C GLU A 196 -4.28 -13.15 -5.65
N THR A 197 -4.90 -14.29 -5.32
CA THR A 197 -4.88 -14.86 -3.97
C THR A 197 -3.46 -15.32 -3.59
N ARG A 198 -2.73 -15.96 -4.51
CA ARG A 198 -1.32 -16.33 -4.30
C ARG A 198 -0.47 -15.12 -3.95
N TRP A 199 -0.60 -14.03 -4.71
CA TRP A 199 0.15 -12.80 -4.46
C TRP A 199 -0.19 -12.16 -3.12
N HIS A 200 -1.46 -12.18 -2.71
CA HIS A 200 -1.84 -11.70 -1.39
C HIS A 200 -1.23 -12.55 -0.26
N ARG A 201 -1.14 -13.87 -0.44
CA ARG A 201 -0.47 -14.75 0.52
C ARG A 201 1.02 -14.44 0.61
N GLU A 202 1.71 -14.36 -0.53
CA GLU A 202 3.14 -14.07 -0.58
C GLU A 202 3.48 -12.72 0.06
N LEU A 203 2.69 -11.68 -0.22
CA LEU A 203 2.88 -10.35 0.37
C LEU A 203 2.60 -10.32 1.87
N LYS A 204 1.65 -11.13 2.37
CA LYS A 204 1.41 -11.29 3.80
C LYS A 204 2.62 -11.95 4.46
N ASP A 205 3.11 -13.06 3.89
CA ASP A 205 4.24 -13.83 4.41
C ASP A 205 5.52 -12.99 4.45
N GLN A 206 5.72 -12.15 3.42
CA GLN A 206 6.82 -11.20 3.30
C GLN A 206 6.59 -9.88 4.08
N LYS A 207 5.49 -9.76 4.83
CA LYS A 207 5.15 -8.58 5.67
C LYS A 207 5.08 -7.27 4.88
N TRP A 208 4.59 -7.33 3.64
CA TRP A 208 4.21 -6.18 2.84
C TRP A 208 2.82 -5.67 3.18
N ILE A 209 1.89 -6.58 3.51
CA ILE A 209 0.52 -6.28 3.93
C ILE A 209 0.22 -6.87 5.30
N SER A 210 -0.74 -6.28 6.01
CA SER A 210 -1.22 -6.81 7.30
C SER A 210 -2.11 -8.04 7.11
N GLY A 211 -2.22 -8.87 8.16
CA GLY A 211 -3.13 -10.02 8.16
C GLY A 211 -4.61 -9.63 8.00
N GLU A 212 -5.00 -8.47 8.52
CA GLU A 212 -6.34 -7.92 8.35
C GLU A 212 -6.62 -7.54 6.89
N GLU A 213 -5.68 -6.86 6.23
CA GLU A 213 -5.78 -6.52 4.80
C GLU A 213 -5.84 -7.77 3.93
N TYR A 214 -5.04 -8.79 4.24
CA TYR A 214 -5.09 -10.09 3.57
C TYR A 214 -6.48 -10.74 3.69
N SER A 215 -7.04 -10.80 4.90
CA SER A 215 -8.37 -11.37 5.14
C SER A 215 -9.48 -10.62 4.37
N LYS A 216 -9.43 -9.29 4.39
CA LYS A 216 -10.36 -8.43 3.61
C LYS A 216 -10.23 -8.69 2.10
N ALA A 217 -9.01 -8.81 1.59
CA ALA A 217 -8.76 -9.10 0.19
C ALA A 217 -9.34 -10.46 -0.22
N ARG A 218 -8.99 -11.51 0.54
CA ARG A 218 -9.47 -12.88 0.32
C ARG A 218 -10.99 -12.96 0.27
N ASN A 219 -11.67 -12.40 1.27
CA ASN A 219 -13.13 -12.42 1.33
C ASN A 219 -13.79 -11.74 0.12
N ARG A 220 -13.17 -10.66 -0.40
CA ARG A 220 -13.68 -9.97 -1.59
C ARG A 220 -13.43 -10.76 -2.87
N ILE A 221 -12.25 -11.38 -3.01
CA ILE A 221 -11.93 -12.25 -4.16
C ILE A 221 -12.91 -13.43 -4.21
N LEU A 222 -13.13 -14.11 -3.09
CA LEU A 222 -14.08 -15.23 -2.99
C LEU A 222 -15.51 -14.81 -3.35
N ARG A 223 -15.98 -13.65 -2.88
CA ARG A 223 -17.31 -13.12 -3.26
C ARG A 223 -17.42 -12.86 -4.76
N GLN A 224 -16.37 -12.33 -5.39
CA GLN A 224 -16.38 -12.08 -6.84
C GLN A 224 -16.30 -13.36 -7.66
N PHE A 225 -15.55 -14.35 -7.19
CA PHE A 225 -15.50 -15.68 -7.79
C PHE A 225 -16.89 -16.30 -7.80
N ASN A 226 -17.57 -16.36 -6.65
CA ASN A 226 -18.90 -16.99 -6.52
C ASN A 226 -19.97 -16.30 -7.37
N ARG A 227 -19.93 -14.96 -7.51
CA ARG A 227 -20.87 -14.21 -8.36
C ARG A 227 -20.70 -14.48 -9.85
N LYS A 228 -19.52 -14.91 -10.29
CA LYS A 228 -19.25 -15.22 -11.70
C LYS A 228 -19.63 -16.65 -12.08
N THR A 229 -19.69 -17.54 -11.10
CA THR A 229 -20.06 -18.96 -11.28
C THR A 229 -21.54 -19.23 -11.06
N SER A 230 -22.29 -18.27 -10.51
CA SER A 230 -23.76 -18.26 -10.41
C SER A 230 -24.41 -17.67 -11.66
#